data_AF-A0A9E3FDW3-F1
#
_entry.id   AF-A0A9E3FDW3-F1
#
_cell.length_a   1.000
_cell.length_b   1.000
_cell.length_c   1.000
_cell.angle_alpha   90.00
_cell.angle_beta   90.00
_cell.angle_gamma   90.00
#
_symmetry.space_group_name_H-M   'P 1'
#
loop_
_entity.id
_entity.type
_entity.pdbx_description
1 polymer ?
#
loop_
_entity_poly.entity_id
_entity_poly.type
_entity_poly.pdbx_seq_one_letter_code
_entity_poly.pdbx_strand_id
1 'polypeptide(L)'
;MRFAMEVYNPSLRDPVLRFPIGQYPNPDTGETVTVTESVVYDAAAQVNDATWYYQCENGNKPRMTSIDLRVIFPQELDALLHYNSFIIESKYGDFDETNFDSSSQRQILVCRLRR
;
A
#
# COMPACT_ATOMS: atom_id res chain seq x y z
N MET A 1 -24.84 8.24 -3.83
CA MET A 1 -23.96 7.06 -3.72
C MET A 1 -22.68 7.51 -3.05
N ARG A 2 -22.21 6.73 -2.06
CA ARG A 2 -20.92 6.91 -1.38
C ARG A 2 -20.08 5.67 -1.60
N PHE A 3 -18.77 5.83 -1.67
CA PHE A 3 -17.83 4.72 -1.63
C PHE A 3 -16.61 5.12 -0.81
N ALA A 4 -15.87 4.12 -0.34
CA ALA A 4 -14.55 4.29 0.25
C ALA A 4 -13.52 3.52 -0.59
N MET A 5 -12.31 4.03 -0.69
CA MET A 5 -11.18 3.32 -1.30
C MET A 5 -9.90 3.56 -0.50
N GLU A 6 -9.04 2.56 -0.49
CA GLU A 6 -7.65 2.65 -0.01
C GLU A 6 -6.72 2.67 -1.21
N VAL A 7 -5.75 3.58 -1.21
CA VAL A 7 -4.63 3.58 -2.16
C VAL A 7 -3.34 3.80 -1.37
N TYR A 8 -2.31 3.00 -1.62
CA TYR A 8 -0.98 3.23 -1.02
C TYR A 8 -0.35 4.50 -1.59
N ASN A 9 0.53 5.14 -0.83
CA ASN A 9 1.35 6.23 -1.34
C ASN A 9 2.55 5.69 -2.11
N PRO A 10 2.94 6.31 -3.25
CA PRO A 10 4.15 5.91 -3.96
C PRO A 10 5.37 5.98 -3.05
N SER A 11 6.19 4.92 -3.09
CA SER A 11 7.39 4.79 -2.28
C SER A 11 8.62 4.91 -3.17
N LEU A 12 9.38 5.99 -3.02
CA LEU A 12 10.65 6.22 -3.72
C LEU A 12 11.85 5.59 -2.96
N ARG A 13 11.60 4.51 -2.23
CA ARG A 13 12.63 3.79 -1.46
C ARG A 13 13.58 3.06 -2.42
N ASP A 14 14.81 2.85 -1.98
CA ASP A 14 15.81 2.09 -2.74
C ASP A 14 15.29 0.66 -2.98
N PRO A 15 15.13 0.21 -4.24
CA PRO A 15 14.59 -1.10 -4.56
C PRO A 15 15.49 -2.26 -4.15
N VAL A 16 16.77 -2.01 -3.86
CA VAL A 16 17.70 -3.02 -3.36
C VAL A 16 17.42 -3.37 -1.89
N LEU A 17 16.87 -2.42 -1.13
CA LEU A 17 16.59 -2.60 0.28
C LEU A 17 15.30 -3.38 0.49
N ARG A 18 15.31 -4.24 1.53
CA ARG A 18 14.13 -4.94 2.01
C ARG A 18 13.65 -4.32 3.31
N PHE A 19 12.35 -4.07 3.42
CA PHE A 19 11.73 -3.50 4.60
C PHE A 19 10.79 -4.50 5.26
N PRO A 20 10.80 -4.63 6.59
CA PRO A 20 9.86 -5.50 7.28
C PRO A 20 8.43 -4.94 7.15
N ILE A 21 7.49 -5.80 6.77
CA ILE A 21 6.06 -5.44 6.65
C ILE A 21 5.16 -6.22 7.61
N GLY A 22 5.69 -7.27 8.24
CA GLY A 22 4.95 -7.99 9.26
C GLY A 22 5.63 -9.27 9.73
N GLN A 23 5.11 -9.82 10.82
CA GLN A 23 5.46 -11.13 11.33
C GLN A 23 4.18 -11.86 11.76
N TYR A 24 4.15 -13.17 11.55
CA TYR A 24 3.04 -14.02 11.99
C TYR A 24 3.52 -15.46 12.21
N PRO A 25 2.86 -16.23 13.09
CA PRO A 25 3.18 -17.65 13.26
C PRO A 25 2.70 -18.45 12.04
N ASN A 26 3.54 -19.34 11.54
CA ASN A 26 3.15 -20.31 10.52
C ASN A 26 1.97 -21.15 11.05
N PRO A 27 0.84 -21.23 10.34
CA PRO A 27 -0.35 -21.94 10.83
C PRO A 27 -0.12 -23.45 11.00
N ASP A 28 0.80 -24.05 10.26
CA ASP A 28 1.06 -25.48 10.28
C ASP A 28 2.14 -25.85 11.31
N THR A 29 3.18 -25.01 11.47
CA THR A 29 4.36 -25.32 12.30
C THR A 29 4.48 -24.49 13.58
N GLY A 30 3.77 -23.36 13.66
CA GLY A 30 3.89 -22.39 14.75
C GLY A 30 5.15 -21.51 14.71
N GLU A 31 6.08 -21.77 13.79
CA GLU A 31 7.32 -20.99 13.65
C GLU A 31 7.05 -19.56 13.19
N THR A 32 7.81 -18.58 13.67
CA THR A 32 7.67 -17.19 13.21
C THR A 32 8.04 -17.08 11.74
N VAL A 33 7.14 -16.50 10.95
CA VAL A 33 7.39 -16.06 9.58
C VAL A 33 7.58 -14.56 9.61
N THR A 34 8.75 -14.09 9.16
CA THR A 34 9.01 -12.67 8.91
C THR A 34 8.77 -12.36 7.44
N VAL A 35 7.98 -11.33 7.17
CA VAL A 35 7.71 -10.84 5.82
C VAL A 35 8.45 -9.53 5.60
N THR A 36 9.26 -9.50 4.54
CA THR A 36 9.90 -8.26 4.07
C THR A 36 9.48 -7.96 2.63
N GLU A 37 9.46 -6.70 2.24
CA GLU A 37 9.18 -6.26 0.88
C GLU A 37 10.36 -5.52 0.26
N SER A 38 10.53 -5.68 -1.05
CA SER A 38 11.23 -4.71 -1.91
C SER A 38 10.26 -4.19 -2.95
N VAL A 39 10.35 -2.91 -3.29
CA VAL A 39 9.40 -2.26 -4.21
C VAL A 39 10.15 -1.46 -5.25
N VAL A 40 9.73 -1.58 -6.52
CA VAL A 40 10.12 -0.70 -7.62
C VAL A 40 8.87 0.03 -8.08
N TYR A 41 8.87 1.36 -8.04
CA TYR A 41 7.76 2.15 -8.55
C TYR A 41 8.00 2.54 -10.02
N ASP A 42 7.15 2.06 -10.92
CA ASP A 42 7.06 2.55 -12.28
C ASP A 42 6.14 3.78 -12.31
N ALA A 43 6.76 4.96 -12.35
CA ALA A 43 6.04 6.23 -12.38
C ALA A 43 5.22 6.45 -13.66
N ALA A 44 5.60 5.86 -14.80
CA ALA A 44 4.87 6.00 -16.05
C ALA A 44 3.60 5.15 -16.04
N ALA A 45 3.68 3.94 -15.48
CA ALA A 45 2.53 3.04 -15.33
C ALA A 45 1.67 3.32 -14.09
N GLN A 46 2.19 4.08 -13.11
CA GLN A 46 1.63 4.27 -11.77
C GLN A 46 1.42 2.92 -11.04
N VAL A 47 2.44 2.07 -11.09
CA VAL A 47 2.42 0.72 -10.50
C VAL A 47 3.64 0.52 -9.61
N ASN A 48 3.41 0.03 -8.40
CA ASN A 48 4.42 -0.56 -7.53
C ASN A 48 4.55 -2.05 -7.87
N ASP A 49 5.69 -2.46 -8.44
CA ASP A 49 6.09 -3.87 -8.51
C ASP A 49 6.73 -4.24 -7.17
N ALA A 50 5.98 -4.96 -6.34
CA ALA A 50 6.39 -5.38 -5.02
C ALA A 50 6.78 -6.86 -5.04
N THR A 51 7.93 -7.18 -4.46
CA THR A 51 8.31 -8.56 -4.16
C THR A 51 8.31 -8.78 -2.65
N TRP A 52 7.48 -9.71 -2.20
CA TRP A 52 7.40 -10.12 -0.80
C TRP A 52 8.23 -11.38 -0.55
N TYR A 53 8.99 -11.35 0.53
CA TYR A 53 9.87 -12.42 0.98
C TYR A 53 9.38 -12.94 2.33
N TYR A 54 8.95 -14.19 2.35
CA TYR A 54 8.49 -14.90 3.54
C TYR A 54 9.62 -15.79 4.06
N GLN A 55 10.18 -15.42 5.21
CA GLN A 55 11.30 -16.13 5.84
C GLN A 55 10.82 -16.78 7.14
N CYS A 56 10.84 -18.12 7.20
CA CYS A 56 10.67 -18.85 8.46
C CYS A 56 11.99 -18.80 9.24
N GLU A 57 11.94 -18.70 10.57
CA GLU A 57 13.13 -18.67 11.43
C GLU A 57 14.12 -19.82 11.16
N ASN A 58 13.60 -21.04 10.98
CA ASN A 58 14.41 -22.24 10.74
C ASN A 58 14.56 -22.59 9.25
N GLY A 59 14.05 -21.76 8.35
CA GLY A 59 14.05 -22.00 6.90
C GLY A 59 15.35 -21.55 6.23
N ASN A 60 15.90 -22.37 5.32
CA ASN A 60 17.14 -22.02 4.61
C ASN A 60 16.98 -20.93 3.54
N LYS A 61 15.78 -20.74 2.96
CA LYS A 61 15.53 -19.73 1.91
C LYS A 61 14.13 -19.14 2.05
N PRO A 62 13.96 -17.83 1.77
CA PRO A 62 12.64 -17.21 1.79
C PRO A 62 11.81 -17.67 0.58
N ARG A 63 10.51 -17.84 0.78
CA ARG A 63 9.54 -17.94 -0.32
C ARG A 63 9.29 -16.55 -0.87
N MET A 64 9.27 -16.40 -2.18
CA MET A 64 9.05 -15.13 -2.87
C MET A 64 7.66 -15.08 -3.50
N THR A 65 7.03 -13.90 -3.54
CA THR A 65 5.79 -13.64 -4.28
C THR A 65 5.82 -12.22 -4.82
N SER A 66 5.49 -12.05 -6.10
CA SER A 66 5.40 -10.75 -6.76
C SER A 66 3.95 -10.28 -6.79
N ILE A 67 3.75 -8.98 -6.55
CA ILE A 67 2.44 -8.33 -6.52
C ILE A 67 2.58 -6.96 -7.17
N ASP A 68 1.75 -6.70 -8.19
CA ASP A 68 1.64 -5.39 -8.79
C ASP A 68 0.49 -4.61 -8.14
N LEU A 69 0.81 -3.45 -7.58
CA LEU A 69 -0.18 -2.58 -6.94
C LEU A 69 -0.27 -1.26 -7.70
N ARG A 70 -1.47 -0.87 -8.12
CA ARG A 70 -1.69 0.49 -8.64
C ARG A 70 -1.62 1.49 -7.50
N VAL A 71 -0.71 2.44 -7.64
CA VAL A 71 -0.38 3.41 -6.61
C VAL A 71 -0.28 4.78 -7.29
N ILE A 72 -1.11 5.73 -6.82
CA ILE A 72 -1.31 7.03 -7.46
C ILE A 72 -0.92 8.11 -6.45
N PHE A 73 -0.21 9.16 -6.88
CA PHE A 73 0.17 10.22 -5.96
C PHE A 73 -1.07 10.91 -5.36
N PRO A 74 -1.01 11.37 -4.10
CA PRO A 74 -2.18 11.93 -3.43
C PRO A 74 -2.89 13.05 -4.18
N GLN A 75 -2.14 13.98 -4.77
CA GLN A 75 -2.71 15.09 -5.54
C GLN A 75 -3.28 14.65 -6.89
N GLU A 76 -2.67 13.65 -7.53
CA GLU A 76 -3.18 13.08 -8.78
C GLU A 76 -4.52 12.36 -8.54
N LEU A 77 -4.61 11.58 -7.45
CA LEU A 77 -5.85 10.91 -7.07
C LEU A 77 -6.96 11.92 -6.74
N ASP A 78 -6.63 12.99 -6.01
CA ASP A 78 -7.58 14.05 -5.70
C ASP A 78 -8.10 14.75 -6.97
N ALA A 79 -7.20 15.01 -7.93
CA ALA A 79 -7.55 15.58 -9.22
C ALA A 79 -8.44 14.62 -10.04
N LEU A 80 -8.10 13.34 -10.12
CA LEU A 80 -8.90 12.32 -10.83
C LEU A 80 -10.32 12.24 -10.27
N LEU A 81 -10.47 12.23 -8.94
CA LEU A 81 -11.77 12.24 -8.29
C LEU A 81 -12.55 13.53 -8.59
N HIS A 82 -11.89 14.69 -8.52
CA HIS A 82 -12.51 15.97 -8.84
C HIS A 82 -13.05 16.01 -10.28
N TYR A 83 -12.23 15.64 -11.27
CA TYR A 83 -12.60 15.69 -12.69
C TYR A 83 -13.64 14.63 -13.08
N ASN A 84 -13.78 13.56 -12.29
CA ASN A 84 -14.83 12.55 -12.47
C ASN A 84 -16.07 12.83 -11.60
N SER A 85 -16.30 14.09 -11.23
CA SER A 85 -17.50 14.54 -10.50
C SER A 85 -17.65 13.90 -9.11
N PHE A 86 -16.55 13.64 -8.40
CA PHE A 86 -16.60 13.24 -6.99
C PHE A 86 -16.22 14.40 -6.06
N ILE A 87 -16.71 14.30 -4.82
CA ILE A 87 -16.31 15.12 -3.68
C ILE A 87 -15.71 14.17 -2.65
N ILE A 88 -14.49 14.47 -2.23
CA ILE A 88 -13.82 13.82 -1.10
C ILE A 88 -14.44 14.41 0.17
N GLU A 89 -15.20 13.60 0.90
CA GLU A 89 -15.80 14.01 2.18
C GLU A 89 -14.78 13.86 3.33
N SER A 90 -13.86 12.88 3.23
CA SER A 90 -12.82 12.64 4.22
C SER A 90 -11.61 11.93 3.59
N LYS A 91 -10.42 12.19 4.14
CA LYS A 91 -9.15 11.56 3.71
C LYS A 91 -8.30 11.23 4.94
N TYR A 92 -8.11 9.93 5.18
CA TYR A 92 -7.40 9.39 6.34
C TYR A 92 -6.06 8.77 5.93
N GLY A 93 -5.09 8.82 6.83
CA GLY A 93 -3.77 8.20 6.69
C GLY A 93 -3.72 6.74 7.11
N ASP A 94 -4.68 6.30 7.94
CA ASP A 94 -4.83 4.91 8.36
C ASP A 94 -6.29 4.59 8.76
N PHE A 95 -6.56 3.31 9.04
CA PHE A 95 -7.89 2.79 9.41
C PHE A 95 -8.36 3.22 10.80
N ASP A 96 -7.48 3.82 11.61
CA ASP A 96 -7.85 4.45 12.88
C ASP A 96 -8.41 5.87 12.72
N GLU A 97 -8.69 6.28 11.47
CA GLU A 97 -9.21 7.59 11.08
C GLU A 97 -8.25 8.76 11.37
N THR A 98 -6.96 8.48 11.61
CA THR A 98 -5.93 9.52 11.67
C THR A 98 -5.94 10.33 10.36
N ASN A 99 -5.84 11.66 10.48
CA ASN A 99 -5.82 12.53 9.30
C ASN A 99 -4.66 12.16 8.36
N PHE A 100 -4.92 12.25 7.05
CA PHE A 100 -3.88 12.09 6.06
C PHE A 100 -2.83 13.22 6.12
N ASP A 101 -1.55 12.86 6.16
CA ASP A 101 -0.42 13.78 6.11
C ASP A 101 0.81 13.17 5.40
N SER A 102 1.94 13.88 5.40
CA SER A 102 3.18 13.45 4.74
C SER A 102 3.82 12.20 5.35
N SER A 103 3.43 11.80 6.56
CA SER A 103 3.90 10.57 7.21
C SER A 103 3.03 9.36 6.90
N SER A 104 1.84 9.57 6.33
CA SER A 104 0.89 8.49 6.03
C SER A 104 1.43 7.56 4.95
N GLN A 105 1.34 6.25 5.19
CA GLN A 105 1.76 5.24 4.20
C GLN A 105 0.69 4.95 3.14
N ARG A 106 -0.57 5.28 3.46
CA ARG A 106 -1.74 5.08 2.62
C ARG A 106 -2.64 6.31 2.67
N GLN A 107 -3.57 6.38 1.73
CA GLN A 107 -4.66 7.34 1.70
C GLN A 107 -5.97 6.57 1.61
N ILE A 108 -6.84 6.77 2.59
CA ILE A 108 -8.18 6.19 2.63
C ILE A 108 -9.17 7.32 2.38
N LEU A 109 -9.88 7.27 1.25
CA LEU A 109 -10.77 8.34 0.83
C LEU A 109 -12.22 7.90 0.91
N VAL A 110 -13.05 8.72 1.55
CA VAL A 110 -14.51 8.59 1.51
C VAL A 110 -15.04 9.61 0.52
N CYS A 111 -15.70 9.12 -0.52
CA CYS A 111 -16.13 9.95 -1.65
C CYS A 111 -17.63 9.82 -1.90
N ARG A 112 -18.22 10.90 -2.42
CA ARG A 112 -19.58 10.89 -2.98
C ARG A 112 -19.62 11.55 -4.35
N LEU A 113 -20.64 11.22 -5.13
CA LEU A 113 -20.91 11.92 -6.39
C LEU A 113 -21.30 13.39 -6.12
N ARG A 114 -20.72 14.32 -6.87
CA ARG A 114 -21.10 15.72 -6.99
C ARG A 114 -22.40 15.76 -7.81
N ARG A 115 -23.49 16.15 -7.17
CA ARG A 115 -24.76 16.42 -7.85
C ARG A 115 -24.74 17.83 -8.41
#